data_AF-A0A3B0PF06-F1
#
_entry.id   AF-A0A3B0PF06-F1
#
_cell.length_a   1.000
_cell.length_b   1.000
_cell.length_c   1.000
_cell.angle_alpha   90.00
_cell.angle_beta   90.00
_cell.angle_gamma   90.00
#
_symmetry.space_group_name_H-M   'P 1'
#
loop_
_entity.id
_entity.type
_entity.pdbx_description
1 polymer ?
#
loop_
_entity_poly.entity_id
_entity_poly.type
_entity_poly.pdbx_seq_one_letter_code
_entity_poly.pdbx_strand_id
1 'polypeptide(L)'
;MLNLALAKNKDKFDSFYEMQDDPDADFEEKINPYPSIFLSYLKDNKDELLDKIVSAYKDNSLKDLLEEQDNFEDKYLVNLVNENYEDLTSEDYYPTSTEDSELKESLSQFLANALAFIDISEDQYSDLLTEKYLNLNNYDHINYDPTQNIDYEFIKRNYFASALDGQDENALNIYQIVKTDEVDYKGIEPISQDLQSLVDSYYYNRTKS
;
A
#
# COMPACT_ATOMS: atom_id res chain seq x y z
N MET A 1 18.77 -8.45 -8.38
CA MET A 1 19.03 -8.21 -6.93
C MET A 1 19.53 -6.78 -6.77
N LEU A 2 18.76 -5.91 -6.09
CA LEU A 2 19.11 -4.50 -5.89
C LEU A 2 20.33 -4.40 -4.97
N ASN A 3 21.44 -3.83 -5.44
CA ASN A 3 22.65 -3.68 -4.64
C ASN A 3 22.61 -2.36 -3.87
N LEU A 4 22.26 -2.41 -2.59
CA LEU A 4 22.21 -1.23 -1.70
C LEU A 4 23.59 -0.61 -1.43
N ALA A 5 24.69 -1.29 -1.75
CA ALA A 5 26.04 -0.75 -1.58
C ALA A 5 26.49 0.21 -2.71
N LEU A 6 25.68 0.36 -3.77
CA LEU A 6 25.95 1.36 -4.81
C LEU A 6 25.65 2.77 -4.27
N ALA A 7 26.58 3.70 -4.42
CA ALA A 7 26.44 5.08 -3.93
C ALA A 7 25.12 5.73 -4.35
N LYS A 8 24.70 5.57 -5.62
CA LYS A 8 23.42 6.11 -6.12
C LYS A 8 22.19 5.60 -5.34
N ASN A 9 22.24 4.36 -4.85
CA ASN A 9 21.13 3.75 -4.14
C ASN A 9 21.12 4.20 -2.68
N LYS A 10 22.30 4.48 -2.13
CA LYS A 10 22.44 5.12 -0.82
C LYS A 10 21.93 6.56 -0.86
N ASP A 11 22.29 7.35 -1.86
CA ASP A 11 21.82 8.73 -1.99
C ASP A 11 20.28 8.79 -2.07
N LYS A 12 19.66 7.90 -2.84
CA LYS A 12 18.18 7.76 -2.88
C LYS A 12 17.57 7.36 -1.55
N PHE A 13 18.23 6.47 -0.81
CA PHE A 13 17.79 6.07 0.53
C PHE A 13 17.88 7.24 1.50
N ASP A 14 19.01 7.93 1.55
CA ASP A 14 19.22 9.08 2.44
C ASP A 14 18.22 10.21 2.12
N SER A 15 18.00 10.52 0.83
CA SER A 15 16.98 11.50 0.41
C SER A 15 15.55 11.11 0.81
N PHE A 16 15.20 9.83 0.83
CA PHE A 16 13.88 9.39 1.30
C PHE A 16 13.71 9.67 2.81
N TYR A 17 14.70 9.39 3.65
CA TYR A 17 14.60 9.71 5.08
C TYR A 17 14.56 11.21 5.35
N GLU A 18 15.29 12.02 4.56
CA GLU A 18 15.18 13.48 4.64
C GLU A 18 13.78 13.97 4.25
N MET A 19 13.15 13.33 3.25
CA MET A 19 11.80 13.65 2.79
C MET A 19 10.71 13.31 3.82
N GLN A 20 10.88 12.26 4.62
CA GLN A 20 9.92 11.90 5.66
C GLN A 20 9.70 13.01 6.70
N ASP A 21 10.72 13.84 6.93
CA ASP A 21 10.69 14.94 7.88
C ASP A 21 10.25 16.28 7.25
N ASP A 22 10.10 16.35 5.93
CA ASP A 22 9.70 17.57 5.21
C ASP A 22 8.18 17.74 5.24
N PRO A 23 7.60 18.77 5.88
CA PRO A 23 6.14 18.96 5.91
C PRO A 23 5.53 19.17 4.51
N ASP A 24 6.29 19.64 3.53
CA ASP A 24 5.79 20.00 2.20
C ASP A 24 5.95 18.89 1.15
N ALA A 25 6.62 17.79 1.47
CA ALA A 25 6.77 16.68 0.53
C ALA A 25 5.45 15.90 0.30
N ASP A 26 5.37 15.21 -0.83
CA ASP A 26 4.20 14.41 -1.21
C ASP A 26 3.89 13.32 -0.16
N PHE A 27 2.61 13.14 0.15
CA PHE A 27 2.18 12.23 1.22
C PHE A 27 2.60 10.78 0.93
N GLU A 28 2.34 10.28 -0.28
CA GLU A 28 2.66 8.90 -0.62
C GLU A 28 4.17 8.66 -0.62
N GLU A 29 4.93 9.61 -1.17
CA GLU A 29 6.39 9.50 -1.24
C GLU A 29 7.06 9.48 0.15
N LYS A 30 6.46 10.15 1.15
CA LYS A 30 6.91 10.08 2.55
C LYS A 30 6.65 8.73 3.19
N ILE A 31 5.55 8.09 2.83
CA ILE A 31 5.16 6.80 3.39
C ILE A 31 6.02 5.71 2.76
N ASN A 32 6.03 5.63 1.44
CA ASN A 32 6.71 4.59 0.68
C ASN A 32 7.29 5.18 -0.62
N PRO A 33 8.61 5.15 -0.84
CA PRO A 33 9.22 5.74 -2.05
C PRO A 33 9.17 4.78 -3.25
N TYR A 34 8.82 3.50 -3.05
CA TYR A 34 8.89 2.50 -4.09
C TYR A 34 7.90 2.72 -5.25
N PRO A 35 6.65 3.16 -5.03
CA PRO A 35 5.74 3.55 -6.11
C PRO A 35 6.40 4.57 -7.06
N SER A 36 6.93 5.68 -6.56
CA SER A 36 7.60 6.69 -7.41
C SER A 36 8.83 6.17 -8.13
N ILE A 37 9.60 5.27 -7.50
CA ILE A 37 10.76 4.62 -8.13
C ILE A 37 10.30 3.73 -9.29
N PHE A 38 9.26 2.91 -9.10
CA PHE A 38 8.72 2.04 -10.15
C PHE A 38 8.03 2.86 -11.25
N LEU A 39 7.28 3.90 -10.90
CA LEU A 39 6.66 4.80 -11.86
C LEU A 39 7.70 5.44 -12.78
N SER A 40 8.78 5.97 -12.20
CA SER A 40 9.90 6.54 -12.97
C SER A 40 10.53 5.49 -13.88
N TYR A 41 10.76 4.28 -13.36
CA TYR A 41 11.30 3.18 -14.15
C TYR A 41 10.39 2.80 -15.34
N LEU A 42 9.09 2.68 -15.11
CA LEU A 42 8.10 2.36 -16.14
C LEU A 42 8.06 3.45 -17.22
N LYS A 43 8.00 4.73 -16.82
CA LYS A 43 8.00 5.86 -17.76
C LYS A 43 9.31 5.94 -18.56
N ASP A 44 10.46 5.69 -17.94
CA ASP A 44 11.76 5.81 -18.59
C ASP A 44 12.11 4.62 -19.51
N ASN A 45 11.61 3.42 -19.19
CA ASN A 45 12.08 2.18 -19.82
C ASN A 45 10.98 1.37 -20.52
N LYS A 46 9.71 1.63 -20.23
CA LYS A 46 8.56 0.84 -20.69
C LYS A 46 7.51 1.69 -21.40
N ASP A 47 7.85 2.91 -21.82
CA ASP A 47 6.92 3.86 -22.45
C ASP A 47 6.15 3.26 -23.65
N GLU A 48 6.86 2.57 -24.56
CA GLU A 48 6.24 1.91 -25.72
C GLU A 48 5.32 0.74 -25.31
N LEU A 49 5.66 0.02 -24.23
CA LEU A 49 4.81 -1.06 -23.72
C LEU A 49 3.55 -0.47 -23.08
N LEU A 50 3.68 0.64 -22.35
CA LEU A 50 2.54 1.33 -21.73
C LEU A 50 1.55 1.82 -22.81
N ASP A 51 2.02 2.34 -23.95
CA ASP A 51 1.14 2.71 -25.08
C ASP A 51 0.37 1.50 -25.64
N LYS A 52 1.04 0.34 -25.74
CA LYS A 52 0.39 -0.91 -26.17
C LYS A 52 -0.63 -1.39 -25.14
N ILE A 53 -0.31 -1.30 -23.85
CA ILE A 53 -1.21 -1.65 -22.75
C ILE A 53 -2.46 -0.78 -22.80
N VAL A 54 -2.31 0.54 -22.97
CA VAL A 54 -3.43 1.48 -23.12
C VAL A 54 -4.32 1.09 -24.29
N SER A 55 -3.71 0.83 -25.45
CA SER A 55 -4.44 0.42 -26.66
C SER A 55 -5.21 -0.88 -26.43
N ALA A 56 -4.53 -1.90 -25.88
CA ALA A 56 -5.12 -3.21 -25.62
C ALA A 56 -6.18 -3.17 -24.51
N TYR A 57 -6.03 -2.30 -23.53
CA TYR A 57 -7.02 -2.07 -22.47
C TYR A 57 -8.32 -1.52 -23.06
N LYS A 58 -8.25 -0.49 -23.92
CA LYS A 58 -9.43 0.09 -24.57
C LYS A 58 -10.14 -0.89 -25.51
N ASP A 59 -9.36 -1.72 -26.19
CA ASP A 59 -9.87 -2.70 -27.16
C ASP A 59 -10.26 -4.04 -26.51
N ASN A 60 -10.09 -4.18 -25.19
CA ASN A 60 -10.29 -5.43 -24.45
C ASN A 60 -9.52 -6.63 -25.06
N SER A 61 -8.25 -6.38 -25.42
CA SER A 61 -7.35 -7.32 -26.10
C SER A 61 -6.04 -7.54 -25.32
N LEU A 62 -6.02 -7.25 -24.01
CA LEU A 62 -4.86 -7.46 -23.14
C LEU A 62 -4.33 -8.90 -23.16
N LYS A 63 -5.22 -9.89 -23.29
CA LYS A 63 -4.84 -11.29 -23.42
C LYS A 63 -4.05 -11.57 -24.70
N ASP A 64 -4.42 -10.94 -25.82
CA ASP A 64 -3.69 -11.09 -27.07
C ASP A 64 -2.31 -10.43 -26.94
N LEU A 65 -2.25 -9.21 -26.37
CA LEU A 65 -0.99 -8.52 -26.08
C LEU A 65 -0.08 -9.36 -25.15
N LEU A 66 -0.65 -10.07 -24.17
CA LEU A 66 0.09 -10.94 -23.24
C LEU A 66 0.75 -12.12 -23.98
N GLU A 67 0.07 -12.69 -24.97
CA GLU A 67 0.60 -13.79 -25.78
C GLU A 67 1.71 -13.33 -26.74
N GLU A 68 1.72 -12.05 -27.11
CA GLU A 68 2.76 -11.42 -27.94
C GLU A 68 4.05 -11.10 -27.17
N GLN A 69 4.03 -11.08 -25.83
CA GLN A 69 5.22 -10.73 -25.04
C GLN A 69 6.17 -11.93 -24.87
N ASP A 70 7.37 -11.80 -25.44
CA ASP A 70 8.47 -12.75 -25.26
C ASP A 70 9.29 -12.50 -23.98
N ASN A 71 9.33 -11.25 -23.52
CA ASN A 71 10.09 -10.85 -22.34
C ASN A 71 9.31 -11.14 -21.06
N PHE A 72 9.94 -11.77 -20.07
CA PHE A 72 9.29 -12.11 -18.78
C PHE A 72 8.72 -10.88 -18.06
N GLU A 73 9.47 -9.79 -18.00
CA GLU A 73 9.05 -8.56 -17.33
C GLU A 73 7.86 -7.94 -18.03
N ASP A 74 7.91 -7.78 -19.35
CA ASP A 74 6.82 -7.18 -20.12
C ASP A 74 5.56 -8.05 -20.02
N LYS A 75 5.74 -9.38 -20.08
CA LYS A 75 4.66 -10.34 -19.88
C LYS A 75 4.04 -10.22 -18.49
N TYR A 76 4.85 -10.06 -17.45
CA TYR A 76 4.36 -9.88 -16.08
C TYR A 76 3.57 -8.58 -15.93
N LEU A 77 4.06 -7.47 -16.48
CA LEU A 77 3.37 -6.18 -16.44
C LEU A 77 2.02 -6.24 -17.17
N VAL A 78 1.96 -6.83 -18.36
CA VAL A 78 0.69 -7.00 -19.10
C VAL A 78 -0.25 -7.92 -18.32
N ASN A 79 0.26 -8.99 -17.72
CA ASN A 79 -0.55 -9.92 -16.93
C ASN A 79 -1.18 -9.24 -15.71
N LEU A 80 -0.45 -8.38 -15.00
CA LEU A 80 -0.99 -7.63 -13.86
C LEU A 80 -2.20 -6.79 -14.25
N VAL A 81 -2.14 -6.07 -15.38
CA VAL A 81 -3.30 -5.30 -15.88
C VAL A 81 -4.45 -6.22 -16.29
N ASN A 82 -4.14 -7.35 -16.93
CA ASN A 82 -5.16 -8.30 -17.38
C ASN A 82 -5.90 -8.99 -16.22
N GLU A 83 -5.18 -9.40 -15.18
CA GLU A 83 -5.77 -10.05 -13.99
C GLU A 83 -6.65 -9.08 -13.19
N ASN A 84 -6.34 -7.78 -13.22
CA ASN A 84 -7.10 -6.74 -12.51
C ASN A 84 -8.04 -5.97 -13.44
N TYR A 85 -8.30 -6.45 -14.66
CA TYR A 85 -9.07 -5.70 -15.66
C TYR A 85 -10.50 -5.38 -15.18
N GLU A 86 -11.15 -6.31 -14.49
CA GLU A 86 -12.52 -6.10 -13.97
C GLU A 86 -12.54 -4.97 -12.93
N ASP A 87 -11.60 -4.97 -11.99
CA ASP A 87 -11.49 -3.92 -10.96
C ASP A 87 -11.10 -2.57 -11.58
N LEU A 88 -10.13 -2.59 -12.50
CA LEU A 88 -9.70 -1.41 -13.25
C LEU A 88 -10.83 -0.81 -14.10
N THR A 89 -11.83 -1.62 -14.48
CA THR A 89 -12.97 -1.17 -15.29
C THR A 89 -14.23 -0.86 -14.46
N SER A 90 -14.19 -1.06 -13.14
CA SER A 90 -15.32 -0.82 -12.24
C SER A 90 -15.68 0.67 -12.16
N GLU A 91 -16.96 1.01 -11.95
CA GLU A 91 -17.39 2.42 -11.85
C GLU A 91 -16.69 3.20 -10.72
N ASP A 92 -16.23 2.49 -9.69
CA ASP A 92 -15.56 3.06 -8.52
C ASP A 92 -14.10 3.45 -8.81
N TYR A 93 -13.45 2.77 -9.76
CA TYR A 93 -12.03 2.99 -10.09
C TYR A 93 -11.81 3.55 -11.50
N TYR A 94 -12.75 3.35 -12.43
CA TYR A 94 -12.57 3.65 -13.84
C TYR A 94 -11.99 5.05 -14.00
N PRO A 95 -10.75 5.21 -14.52
CA PRO A 95 -10.28 6.52 -14.90
C PRO A 95 -11.27 7.02 -15.96
N THR A 96 -12.19 7.91 -15.56
CA THR A 96 -13.30 8.43 -16.37
C THR A 96 -12.82 9.20 -17.60
N SER A 97 -11.49 9.31 -17.76
CA SER A 97 -10.86 9.87 -18.92
C SER A 97 -10.90 8.94 -20.13
N THR A 98 -11.27 9.54 -21.25
CA THR A 98 -11.14 8.92 -22.57
C THR A 98 -9.81 9.25 -23.24
N GLU A 99 -8.99 10.11 -22.63
CA GLU A 99 -7.69 10.54 -23.15
C GLU A 99 -6.61 9.51 -22.85
N ASP A 100 -5.87 9.13 -23.90
CA ASP A 100 -4.83 8.10 -23.79
C ASP A 100 -3.72 8.48 -22.79
N SER A 101 -3.41 9.77 -22.65
CA SER A 101 -2.40 10.24 -21.69
C SER A 101 -2.81 10.04 -20.24
N GLU A 102 -4.08 10.32 -19.91
CA GLU A 102 -4.58 10.17 -18.55
C GLU A 102 -4.74 8.68 -18.20
N LEU A 103 -5.25 7.87 -19.13
CA LEU A 103 -5.32 6.42 -18.96
C LEU A 103 -3.93 5.80 -18.83
N LYS A 104 -2.95 6.25 -19.63
CA LYS A 104 -1.56 5.81 -19.51
C LYS A 104 -0.99 6.15 -18.13
N GLU A 105 -1.26 7.35 -17.62
CA GLU A 105 -0.82 7.76 -16.30
C GLU A 105 -1.44 6.90 -15.20
N SER A 106 -2.75 6.69 -15.21
CA SER A 106 -3.45 5.83 -14.25
C SER A 106 -2.97 4.37 -14.29
N LEU A 107 -2.79 3.78 -15.48
CA LEU A 107 -2.28 2.41 -15.61
C LEU A 107 -0.80 2.30 -15.19
N SER A 108 -0.01 3.35 -15.44
CA SER A 108 1.38 3.40 -14.97
C SER A 108 1.45 3.47 -13.45
N GLN A 109 0.56 4.27 -12.83
CA GLN A 109 0.47 4.38 -11.37
C GLN A 109 0.00 3.07 -10.75
N PHE A 110 -1.04 2.44 -11.31
CA PHE A 110 -1.51 1.12 -10.89
C PHE A 110 -0.38 0.09 -10.91
N LEU A 111 0.36 0.00 -12.03
CA LEU A 111 1.49 -0.91 -12.14
C LEU A 111 2.59 -0.60 -11.12
N ALA A 112 2.89 0.68 -10.89
CA ALA A 112 3.87 1.10 -9.91
C ALA A 112 3.47 0.68 -8.48
N ASN A 113 2.20 0.88 -8.12
CA ASN A 113 1.63 0.50 -6.83
C ASN A 113 1.62 -1.03 -6.66
N ALA A 114 1.16 -1.77 -7.68
CA ALA A 114 1.13 -3.24 -7.69
C ALA A 114 2.52 -3.87 -7.53
N LEU A 115 3.57 -3.22 -8.03
CA LEU A 115 4.96 -3.64 -7.86
C LEU A 115 5.53 -3.26 -6.49
N ALA A 116 5.03 -2.18 -5.89
CA ALA A 116 5.57 -1.58 -4.67
C ALA A 116 4.98 -2.17 -3.40
N PHE A 117 3.67 -2.41 -3.39
CA PHE A 117 2.95 -2.82 -2.20
C PHE A 117 2.97 -4.34 -2.05
N ILE A 118 3.14 -4.78 -0.81
CA ILE A 118 3.01 -6.18 -0.44
C ILE A 118 1.60 -6.34 0.12
N ASP A 119 0.81 -7.19 -0.52
CA ASP A 119 -0.46 -7.59 0.07
C ASP A 119 -0.17 -8.47 1.29
N ILE A 120 -0.46 -7.91 2.47
CA ILE A 120 -0.29 -8.57 3.78
C ILE A 120 -1.49 -9.49 4.06
N SER A 121 -2.63 -9.22 3.44
CA SER A 121 -3.89 -9.95 3.63
C SER A 121 -4.01 -11.19 2.75
N GLU A 122 -3.22 -11.28 1.67
CA GLU A 122 -3.27 -12.39 0.72
C GLU A 122 -2.50 -13.66 1.13
N ASP A 123 -3.03 -14.79 0.68
CA ASP A 123 -2.55 -16.16 0.93
C ASP A 123 -1.08 -16.40 0.51
N GLN A 124 -0.52 -15.65 -0.45
CA GLN A 124 0.82 -15.95 -0.98
C GLN A 124 1.95 -15.77 0.04
N TYR A 125 1.78 -14.85 1.01
CA TYR A 125 2.73 -14.63 2.09
C TYR A 125 2.15 -15.01 3.46
N SER A 126 0.87 -15.38 3.52
CA SER A 126 0.16 -15.85 4.72
C SER A 126 0.97 -16.87 5.52
N ASP A 127 1.52 -17.92 4.88
CA ASP A 127 2.32 -18.93 5.58
C ASP A 127 3.61 -18.35 6.17
N LEU A 128 4.32 -17.50 5.42
CA LEU A 128 5.56 -16.87 5.88
C LEU A 128 5.29 -15.90 7.03
N LEU A 129 4.22 -15.10 6.93
CA LEU A 129 3.79 -14.14 7.93
C LEU A 129 3.31 -14.87 9.19
N THR A 130 2.51 -15.93 9.03
CA THR A 130 2.00 -16.75 10.13
C THR A 130 3.10 -17.53 10.84
N GLU A 131 4.08 -18.09 10.14
CA GLU A 131 5.11 -18.92 10.76
C GLU A 131 6.29 -18.12 11.33
N LYS A 132 6.72 -17.05 10.67
CA LYS A 132 7.95 -16.32 11.03
C LYS A 132 7.72 -14.92 11.57
N TYR A 133 6.61 -14.29 11.22
CA TYR A 133 6.29 -12.91 11.60
C TYR A 133 4.93 -12.83 12.29
N LEU A 134 4.76 -13.65 13.33
CA LEU A 134 3.53 -13.77 14.13
C LEU A 134 3.00 -12.42 14.66
N ASN A 135 3.89 -11.46 14.88
CA ASN A 135 3.60 -10.09 15.25
C ASN A 135 2.82 -9.32 14.17
N LEU A 136 3.04 -9.61 12.89
CA LEU A 136 2.30 -9.02 11.76
C LEU A 136 0.96 -9.71 11.51
N ASN A 137 0.90 -11.05 11.67
CA ASN A 137 -0.33 -11.83 11.52
C ASN A 137 -1.43 -11.47 12.53
N ASN A 138 -1.07 -10.94 13.71
CA ASN A 138 -2.05 -10.54 14.71
C ASN A 138 -2.70 -9.18 14.45
N TYR A 139 -2.26 -8.42 13.43
CA TYR A 139 -2.77 -7.08 13.17
C TYR A 139 -4.26 -7.06 12.82
N ASP A 140 -4.75 -8.05 12.07
CA ASP A 140 -6.18 -8.19 11.72
C ASP A 140 -7.07 -8.68 12.87
N HIS A 141 -6.48 -9.30 13.88
CA HIS A 141 -7.22 -10.12 14.87
C HIS A 141 -7.21 -9.55 16.29
N ILE A 142 -6.23 -8.72 16.61
CA ILE A 142 -6.05 -8.09 17.91
C ILE A 142 -5.73 -6.64 17.60
N ASN A 143 -6.28 -5.68 18.36
CA ASN A 143 -5.87 -4.27 18.33
C ASN A 143 -4.38 -4.15 18.70
N TYR A 144 -3.50 -4.56 17.78
CA TYR A 144 -2.09 -4.76 17.98
C TYR A 144 -1.40 -3.49 17.53
N ASP A 145 -0.90 -2.74 18.50
CA ASP A 145 0.04 -1.66 18.25
C ASP A 145 1.43 -2.29 18.08
N PRO A 146 2.08 -2.16 16.90
CA PRO A 146 3.37 -2.79 16.67
C PRO A 146 4.42 -2.31 17.67
N THR A 147 4.93 -3.25 18.47
CA THR A 147 5.90 -2.92 19.53
C THR A 147 7.31 -2.63 19.01
N GLN A 148 7.61 -2.99 17.76
CA GLN A 148 8.87 -2.67 17.10
C GLN A 148 8.67 -1.68 15.96
N ASN A 149 9.59 -0.71 15.84
CA ASN A 149 9.54 0.31 14.80
C ASN A 149 9.57 -0.30 13.38
N ILE A 150 10.26 -1.42 13.17
CA ILE A 150 10.32 -2.08 11.86
C ILE A 150 8.96 -2.65 11.44
N ASP A 151 8.19 -3.19 12.39
CA ASP A 151 6.86 -3.73 12.14
C ASP A 151 5.88 -2.59 11.89
N TYR A 152 5.99 -1.51 12.66
CA TYR A 152 5.21 -0.29 12.47
C TYR A 152 5.39 0.27 11.06
N GLU A 153 6.63 0.47 10.63
CA GLU A 153 6.94 0.98 9.29
C GLU A 153 6.52 0.00 8.18
N PHE A 154 6.56 -1.31 8.44
CA PHE A 154 6.09 -2.31 7.48
C PHE A 154 4.57 -2.25 7.29
N ILE A 155 3.80 -2.21 8.37
CA ILE A 155 2.33 -2.05 8.33
C ILE A 155 1.97 -0.71 7.67
N LYS A 156 2.58 0.38 8.11
CA LYS A 156 2.38 1.73 7.57
C LYS A 156 2.55 1.78 6.04
N ARG A 157 3.51 1.05 5.47
CA ARG A 157 3.81 1.12 4.02
C ARG A 157 2.90 0.28 3.13
N ASN A 158 2.22 -0.72 3.70
CA ASN A 158 1.62 -1.79 2.91
C ASN A 158 0.17 -2.11 3.29
N TYR A 159 -0.18 -2.07 4.58
CA TYR A 159 -1.49 -2.52 5.04
C TYR A 159 -2.63 -1.56 4.64
N PHE A 160 -2.35 -0.27 4.68
CA PHE A 160 -3.29 0.79 4.33
C PHE A 160 -3.14 1.23 2.87
N ALA A 161 -2.68 0.32 2.01
CA ALA A 161 -2.36 0.62 0.63
C ALA A 161 -2.98 -0.42 -0.31
N SER A 162 -3.45 0.02 -1.48
CA SER A 162 -3.92 -0.87 -2.55
C SER A 162 -3.26 -0.49 -3.88
N ALA A 163 -3.17 -1.46 -4.79
CA ALA A 163 -2.64 -1.22 -6.13
C ALA A 163 -3.48 -0.16 -6.88
N LEU A 164 -4.77 -0.13 -6.60
CA LEU A 164 -5.73 0.78 -7.20
C LEU A 164 -5.60 2.18 -6.57
N ASP A 165 -5.85 2.29 -5.27
CA ASP A 165 -6.12 3.58 -4.62
C ASP A 165 -4.88 4.24 -4.02
N GLY A 166 -3.72 3.58 -4.06
CA GLY A 166 -2.53 4.10 -3.40
C GLY A 166 -2.63 3.97 -1.89
N GLN A 167 -2.13 4.96 -1.15
CA GLN A 167 -2.18 4.97 0.32
C GLN A 167 -3.48 5.62 0.83
N ASP A 168 -4.18 4.98 1.76
CA ASP A 168 -5.32 5.58 2.47
C ASP A 168 -4.81 6.55 3.55
N GLU A 169 -4.75 7.84 3.18
CA GLU A 169 -4.31 8.92 4.07
C GLU A 169 -5.13 8.99 5.38
N ASN A 170 -6.42 8.70 5.34
CA ASN A 170 -7.27 8.76 6.53
C ASN A 170 -6.98 7.60 7.48
N ALA A 171 -6.88 6.38 6.96
CA ALA A 171 -6.50 5.22 7.77
C ALA A 171 -5.08 5.38 8.34
N LEU A 172 -4.15 5.94 7.56
CA LEU A 172 -2.80 6.25 7.99
C LEU A 172 -2.75 7.33 9.06
N ASN A 173 -3.50 8.42 8.90
CA ASN A 173 -3.60 9.46 9.93
C ASN A 173 -4.14 8.85 11.23
N ILE A 174 -5.15 7.96 11.15
CA ILE A 174 -5.68 7.20 12.29
C ILE A 174 -4.58 6.37 12.95
N TYR A 175 -3.80 5.64 12.15
CA TYR A 175 -2.72 4.77 12.59
C TYR A 175 -1.52 5.53 13.19
N GLN A 176 -1.18 6.69 12.64
CA GLN A 176 -0.07 7.53 13.06
C GLN A 176 -0.40 8.44 14.24
N ILE A 177 -1.67 8.46 14.69
CA ILE A 177 -2.14 9.36 15.76
C ILE A 177 -1.95 10.83 15.37
N VAL A 178 -2.20 11.15 14.09
CA VAL A 178 -2.08 12.51 13.55
C VAL A 178 -3.43 13.21 13.66
N LYS A 179 -3.45 14.33 14.39
CA LYS A 179 -4.67 15.12 14.55
C LYS A 179 -4.96 15.91 13.26
N THR A 180 -6.13 15.68 12.67
CA THR A 180 -6.64 16.42 11.50
C THR A 180 -8.03 16.97 11.79
N ASP A 181 -8.63 17.70 10.85
CA ASP A 181 -10.02 18.16 10.96
C ASP A 181 -11.01 16.97 10.93
N GLU A 182 -10.64 15.85 10.31
CA GLU A 182 -11.44 14.62 10.21
C GLU A 182 -11.15 13.62 11.35
N VAL A 183 -9.96 13.68 11.96
CA VAL A 183 -9.50 12.76 13.01
C VAL A 183 -9.25 13.51 14.33
N ASP A 184 -10.22 13.45 15.26
CA ASP A 184 -10.09 13.98 16.63
C ASP A 184 -9.92 12.86 17.66
N TYR A 185 -8.68 12.69 18.13
CA TYR A 185 -8.40 11.77 19.23
C TYR A 185 -8.88 12.35 20.55
N LYS A 186 -9.98 11.78 21.06
CA LYS A 186 -10.38 11.99 22.44
C LYS A 186 -9.59 11.03 23.31
N GLY A 187 -8.79 11.58 24.24
CA GLY A 187 -8.19 10.77 25.28
C GLY A 187 -9.27 9.98 26.01
N ILE A 188 -8.95 8.75 26.43
CA ILE A 188 -9.83 8.00 27.33
C ILE A 188 -9.96 8.85 28.59
N GLU A 189 -11.12 9.48 28.77
CA GLU A 189 -11.39 10.22 29.98
C GLU A 189 -11.36 9.27 31.18
N PRO A 190 -10.86 9.71 32.35
CA PRO A 190 -10.96 8.92 33.56
C PRO A 190 -12.42 8.51 33.77
N ILE A 191 -12.69 7.21 33.81
CA ILE A 191 -14.01 6.72 34.21
C ILE A 191 -14.26 7.11 35.67
N SER A 192 -15.51 7.35 36.03
CA SER A 192 -15.86 7.68 37.41
C SER A 192 -15.45 6.54 38.35
N GLN A 193 -15.12 6.87 39.61
CA GLN A 193 -14.78 5.86 40.63
C GLN A 193 -15.89 4.80 40.79
N ASP A 194 -17.15 5.19 40.65
CA ASP A 194 -18.28 4.27 40.70
C ASP A 194 -18.25 3.27 39.53
N LEU A 195 -17.97 3.75 38.32
CA LEU A 195 -17.87 2.88 37.13
C LEU A 195 -16.64 1.98 37.22
N GLN A 196 -15.51 2.50 37.72
CA GLN A 196 -14.30 1.71 37.94
C GLN A 196 -14.54 0.60 38.97
N SER A 197 -15.20 0.91 40.08
CA SER A 197 -15.58 -0.09 41.09
C SER A 197 -16.52 -1.16 40.54
N LEU A 198 -17.41 -0.82 39.60
CA LEU A 198 -18.31 -1.78 38.95
C LEU A 198 -17.54 -2.71 37.98
N VAL A 199 -16.60 -2.16 37.21
CA VAL A 199 -15.72 -2.93 36.33
C VAL A 199 -14.86 -3.89 37.14
N ASP A 200 -14.23 -3.42 38.21
CA ASP A 200 -13.39 -4.23 39.10
C ASP A 200 -14.19 -5.36 39.75
N SER A 201 -15.41 -5.06 40.24
CA SER A 201 -16.30 -6.05 40.84
C SER A 201 -16.77 -7.10 39.83
N TYR A 202 -17.13 -6.67 38.62
CA TYR A 202 -17.52 -7.57 37.54
C TYR A 202 -16.38 -8.50 37.16
N TYR A 203 -15.18 -7.94 36.99
CA TYR A 203 -13.98 -8.70 36.62
C TYR A 203 -13.62 -9.71 37.71
N TYR A 204 -13.57 -9.28 38.97
CA TYR A 204 -13.32 -10.16 40.11
C TYR A 204 -14.33 -11.32 40.18
N ASN A 205 -15.62 -11.06 39.97
CA ASN A 205 -16.66 -12.09 39.97
C ASN A 205 -16.55 -13.06 38.80
N ARG A 206 -15.98 -12.64 37.66
CA ARG A 206 -15.78 -13.47 36.47
C ARG A 206 -14.50 -14.29 36.53
N THR A 207 -13.42 -13.74 37.08
CA THR A 207 -12.11 -14.42 37.13
C THR A 207 -11.95 -15.31 38.36
N LYS A 208 -12.80 -15.14 39.38
CA LYS A 208 -12.86 -16.05 40.52
C LYS A 208 -13.81 -17.22 40.21
N SER A 209 -13.41 -18.07 39.27
CA SER A 209 -13.88 -19.46 39.12
C SER A 209 -12.76 -20.41 39.51
#